data_AF-A0A842Y985-F1
#
_entry.id   AF-A0A842Y985-F1
#
_cell.length_a   1.000
_cell.length_b   1.000
_cell.length_c   1.000
_cell.angle_alpha   90.00
_cell.angle_beta   90.00
_cell.angle_gamma   90.00
#
_symmetry.space_group_name_H-M   'P 1'
#
loop_
_entity.id
_entity.type
_entity.pdbx_description
1 polymer ?
#
loop_
_entity_poly.entity_id
_entity_poly.type
_entity_poly.pdbx_seq_one_letter_code
_entity_poly.pdbx_strand_id
1 'polypeptide(L)'
;MTDENIPDVVRGHEIWLEHDMQHVHVGETVECKVLFGHNMAIDGLADIKGVKAAVFDPVNKKHDLTVDSGDGCLIVRFDPVLDGYHTVALEYDAGIYTVTDEGWHKGPKSDYENVKSSGYYYQYARTIISGHGSKDLNP
;
A
#
# COMPACT_ATOMS: atom_id res chain seq x y z
N MET A 1 25.70 -16.61 -9.07
CA MET A 1 24.35 -16.60 -8.45
C MET A 1 23.37 -16.67 -9.58
N THR A 2 22.62 -17.75 -9.68
CA THR A 2 21.42 -17.78 -10.54
C THR A 2 20.37 -16.89 -9.87
N ASP A 3 19.63 -16.10 -10.65
CA ASP A 3 18.57 -15.16 -10.18
C ASP A 3 17.34 -15.89 -9.59
N GLU A 4 17.51 -17.07 -9.03
CA GLU A 4 16.38 -17.88 -8.55
C GLU A 4 15.80 -17.24 -7.27
N ASN A 5 14.61 -16.66 -7.48
CA ASN A 5 13.65 -16.17 -6.48
C ASN A 5 14.13 -15.06 -5.54
N ILE A 6 14.71 -13.99 -6.08
CA ILE A 6 14.82 -12.72 -5.33
C ILE A 6 13.39 -12.21 -5.03
N PRO A 7 13.03 -11.92 -3.77
CA PRO A 7 11.71 -11.41 -3.42
C PRO A 7 11.41 -10.10 -4.15
N ASP A 8 10.19 -9.98 -4.62
CA ASP A 8 9.65 -8.84 -5.36
C ASP A 8 10.00 -7.46 -4.75
N VAL A 9 9.76 -7.28 -3.44
CA VAL A 9 10.10 -6.04 -2.71
C VAL A 9 11.61 -5.74 -2.69
N VAL A 10 12.46 -6.77 -2.74
CA VAL A 10 13.92 -6.65 -2.78
C VAL A 10 14.40 -6.24 -4.17
N ARG A 11 13.70 -6.71 -5.22
CA ARG A 11 13.99 -6.35 -6.61
C ARG A 11 13.63 -4.91 -6.96
N GLY A 12 12.87 -4.24 -6.08
CA GLY A 12 12.47 -2.86 -6.26
C GLY A 12 11.04 -2.68 -6.73
N HIS A 13 10.17 -3.68 -6.55
CA HIS A 13 8.73 -3.47 -6.73
C HIS A 13 8.23 -2.40 -5.75
N GLU A 14 7.40 -1.50 -6.25
CA GLU A 14 6.84 -0.36 -5.54
C GLU A 14 5.33 -0.56 -5.37
N ILE A 15 4.78 -0.06 -4.26
CA ILE A 15 3.34 -0.05 -4.00
C ILE A 15 2.73 1.32 -4.35
N TRP A 16 1.56 1.32 -4.98
CA TRP A 16 0.81 2.55 -5.26
C TRP A 16 -0.70 2.34 -5.14
N LEU A 17 -1.43 3.45 -5.21
CA LEU A 17 -2.90 3.50 -5.15
C LEU A 17 -3.47 4.06 -6.44
N GLU A 18 -4.51 3.41 -6.95
CA GLU A 18 -5.37 3.94 -8.00
C GLU A 18 -6.81 3.96 -7.49
N HIS A 19 -7.52 5.08 -7.66
CA HIS A 19 -8.90 5.24 -7.20
C HIS A 19 -9.85 5.34 -8.39
N ASP A 20 -11.06 4.81 -8.22
CA ASP A 20 -12.08 4.73 -9.27
C ASP A 20 -12.81 6.07 -9.52
N MET A 21 -12.80 6.97 -8.53
CA MET A 21 -13.50 8.26 -8.58
C MET A 21 -12.55 9.43 -8.36
N GLN A 22 -12.61 10.47 -9.21
CA GLN A 22 -11.82 11.70 -9.02
C GLN A 22 -12.50 12.72 -8.11
N HIS A 23 -13.83 12.67 -8.01
CA HIS A 23 -14.65 13.56 -7.20
C HIS A 23 -15.73 12.75 -6.49
N VAL A 24 -15.79 12.82 -5.16
CA VAL A 24 -16.67 11.96 -4.34
C VAL A 24 -17.69 12.79 -3.56
N HIS A 25 -18.85 12.17 -3.31
CA HIS A 25 -19.96 12.73 -2.57
C HIS A 25 -20.34 11.83 -1.40
N VAL A 26 -20.95 12.44 -0.37
CA VAL A 26 -21.54 11.69 0.74
C VAL A 26 -22.58 10.70 0.23
N GLY A 27 -22.46 9.44 0.66
CA GLY A 27 -23.35 8.34 0.27
C GLY A 27 -22.85 7.52 -0.93
N GLU A 28 -21.73 7.89 -1.54
CA GLU A 28 -21.01 7.04 -2.49
C GLU A 28 -20.04 6.09 -1.76
N THR A 29 -19.65 5.02 -2.43
CA THR A 29 -18.55 4.14 -1.97
C THR A 29 -17.39 4.32 -2.93
N VAL A 30 -16.23 4.66 -2.37
CA VAL A 30 -15.00 4.85 -3.13
C VAL A 30 -14.19 3.56 -3.07
N GLU A 31 -13.65 3.13 -4.20
CA GLU A 31 -12.75 1.99 -4.29
C GLU A 31 -11.35 2.45 -4.69
N CYS A 32 -10.35 2.07 -3.89
CA CYS A 32 -8.96 2.21 -4.27
C CYS A 32 -8.33 0.83 -4.46
N LYS A 33 -7.72 0.62 -5.63
CA LYS A 33 -6.83 -0.51 -5.89
C LYS A 33 -5.46 -0.22 -5.30
N VAL A 34 -4.94 -1.18 -4.56
CA VAL A 34 -3.56 -1.24 -4.11
C VAL A 34 -2.80 -2.11 -5.09
N LEU A 35 -1.85 -1.50 -5.78
CA LEU A 35 -1.10 -2.11 -6.87
C LEU A 35 0.36 -2.24 -6.50
N PHE A 36 1.02 -3.24 -7.08
CA PHE A 36 2.40 -3.60 -6.77
C PHE A 36 3.11 -4.01 -8.05
N GLY A 37 4.34 -3.56 -8.24
CA GLY A 37 5.01 -3.72 -9.53
C GLY A 37 6.15 -2.73 -9.81
N HIS A 38 6.65 -2.75 -11.04
CA HIS A 38 7.79 -1.94 -11.47
C HIS A 38 7.33 -0.80 -12.36
N ASN A 39 7.78 0.43 -12.12
CA ASN A 39 7.48 1.58 -12.98
C ASN A 39 5.98 1.75 -13.25
N MET A 40 5.13 1.55 -12.24
CA MET A 40 3.65 1.60 -12.35
C MET A 40 3.03 0.54 -13.28
N ALA A 41 3.79 -0.48 -13.67
CA ALA A 41 3.25 -1.66 -14.33
C ALA A 41 3.04 -2.75 -13.28
N ILE A 42 1.81 -3.29 -13.21
CA ILE A 42 1.46 -4.36 -12.26
C ILE A 42 2.36 -5.58 -12.53
N ASP A 43 3.07 -6.00 -11.50
CA ASP A 43 4.01 -7.13 -11.54
C ASP A 43 4.15 -7.68 -10.11
N GLY A 44 3.54 -8.84 -9.86
CA GLY A 44 3.43 -9.41 -8.51
C GLY A 44 2.24 -8.87 -7.70
N LEU A 45 2.19 -9.24 -6.43
CA LEU A 45 1.13 -8.83 -5.50
C LEU A 45 1.71 -8.71 -4.08
N ALA A 46 1.43 -7.58 -3.42
CA ALA A 46 1.83 -7.39 -2.04
C ALA A 46 1.12 -8.40 -1.11
N ASP A 47 1.84 -8.94 -0.13
CA ASP A 47 1.26 -9.80 0.91
C ASP A 47 0.31 -8.98 1.77
N ILE A 48 -1.00 -9.26 1.66
CA ILE A 48 -2.09 -8.59 2.37
C ILE A 48 -1.86 -8.50 3.88
N LYS A 49 -1.17 -9.48 4.49
CA LYS A 49 -0.89 -9.48 5.93
C LYS A 49 0.08 -8.39 6.35
N GLY A 50 0.91 -7.91 5.43
CA GLY A 50 1.83 -6.80 5.64
C GLY A 50 1.21 -5.43 5.38
N VAL A 51 -0.02 -5.37 4.87
CA VAL A 51 -0.64 -4.12 4.42
C VAL A 51 -1.58 -3.56 5.49
N LYS A 52 -1.43 -2.27 5.78
CA LYS A 52 -2.36 -1.49 6.60
C LYS A 52 -2.81 -0.27 5.80
N ALA A 53 -4.10 0.05 5.89
CA ALA A 53 -4.66 1.18 5.19
C ALA A 53 -5.55 2.02 6.10
N ALA A 54 -5.62 3.31 5.82
CA ALA A 54 -6.51 4.24 6.49
C ALA A 54 -6.96 5.34 5.52
N VAL A 55 -8.14 5.90 5.78
CA VAL A 55 -8.57 7.16 5.20
C VAL A 55 -8.52 8.25 6.27
N PHE A 56 -8.01 9.41 5.90
CA PHE A 56 -8.12 10.63 6.67
C PHE A 56 -9.21 11.48 6.03
N ASP A 57 -10.23 11.80 6.82
CA ASP A 57 -11.34 12.63 6.37
C ASP A 57 -10.94 14.11 6.22
N PRO A 58 -11.84 14.99 5.73
CA PRO A 58 -11.54 16.40 5.52
C PRO A 58 -11.15 17.18 6.79
N VAL A 59 -11.43 16.64 7.99
CA VAL A 59 -11.00 17.22 9.28
C VAL A 59 -9.78 16.50 9.86
N ASN A 60 -9.08 15.73 9.02
CA ASN A 60 -7.87 14.96 9.32
C ASN A 60 -8.05 13.90 10.42
N LYS A 61 -9.28 13.42 10.62
CA LYS A 61 -9.53 12.28 11.49
C LYS A 61 -9.29 10.98 10.72
N LYS A 62 -8.51 10.09 11.34
CA LYS A 62 -8.13 8.78 10.80
C LYS A 62 -9.26 7.77 10.99
N HIS A 63 -9.54 7.00 9.94
CA HIS A 63 -10.40 5.83 9.95
C HIS A 63 -9.63 4.66 9.33
N ASP A 64 -9.44 3.58 10.09
CA ASP A 64 -8.76 2.38 9.58
C ASP A 64 -9.63 1.69 8.52
N LEU A 65 -9.02 1.23 7.43
CA LEU A 65 -9.70 0.54 6.34
C LEU A 65 -9.39 -0.95 6.37
N THR A 66 -10.37 -1.75 5.97
CA THR A 66 -10.13 -3.16 5.65
C THR A 66 -9.44 -3.24 4.29
N VAL A 67 -8.46 -4.12 4.19
CA VAL A 67 -7.78 -4.47 2.94
C VAL A 67 -8.33 -5.82 2.51
N ASP A 68 -8.88 -5.88 1.30
CA ASP A 68 -9.45 -7.08 0.70
C ASP A 68 -8.59 -7.56 -0.47
N SER A 69 -8.69 -8.84 -0.82
CA SER A 69 -8.12 -9.35 -2.08
C SER A 69 -9.04 -9.01 -3.26
N GLY A 70 -8.47 -8.48 -4.33
CA GLY A 70 -9.12 -8.27 -5.62
C GLY A 70 -8.58 -9.21 -6.70
N ASP A 71 -9.03 -9.00 -7.94
CA ASP A 71 -8.44 -9.67 -9.10
C ASP A 71 -7.12 -8.98 -9.48
N GLY A 72 -6.00 -9.66 -9.26
CA GLY A 72 -4.65 -9.15 -9.56
C GLY A 72 -4.20 -7.95 -8.73
N CYS A 73 -4.90 -7.59 -7.65
CA CYS A 73 -4.59 -6.46 -6.78
C CYS A 73 -5.16 -6.66 -5.37
N LEU A 74 -4.84 -5.75 -4.44
CA LEU A 74 -5.64 -5.60 -3.21
C LEU A 74 -6.59 -4.42 -3.36
N ILE A 75 -7.63 -4.39 -2.54
CA ILE A 75 -8.68 -3.37 -2.60
C ILE A 75 -8.89 -2.78 -1.21
N VAL A 76 -9.07 -1.47 -1.14
CA VAL A 76 -9.58 -0.77 0.05
C VAL A 76 -10.78 0.06 -0.35
N ARG A 77 -11.77 0.17 0.53
CA ARG A 77 -12.99 0.95 0.29
C ARG A 77 -13.32 1.83 1.48
N PHE A 78 -13.93 2.98 1.20
CA PHE A 78 -14.49 3.84 2.24
C PHE A 78 -15.71 4.59 1.70
N ASP A 79 -16.59 4.97 2.63
CA ASP A 79 -17.77 5.76 2.33
C ASP A 79 -17.54 7.18 2.88
N PRO A 80 -17.46 8.23 2.04
CA PRO A 80 -17.32 9.61 2.49
C PRO A 80 -18.52 10.01 3.36
N VAL A 81 -18.23 10.53 4.55
CA VAL A 81 -19.26 11.07 5.47
C VAL A 81 -19.23 12.59 5.58
N LEU A 82 -18.22 13.23 5.00
CA LEU A 82 -18.04 14.68 4.93
C LEU A 82 -17.68 15.07 3.50
N ASP A 83 -18.07 16.26 3.07
CA ASP A 83 -17.56 16.85 1.85
C ASP A 83 -16.14 17.43 2.08
N GLY A 84 -15.27 17.25 1.08
CA GLY A 84 -13.90 17.79 1.08
C GLY A 84 -12.86 16.74 0.69
N TYR A 85 -11.58 17.07 0.87
CA TYR A 85 -10.48 16.19 0.51
C TYR A 85 -10.35 15.01 1.48
N HIS A 86 -10.34 13.80 0.92
CA HIS A 86 -10.04 12.58 1.66
C HIS A 86 -8.66 12.08 1.26
N THR A 87 -7.84 11.71 2.23
CA THR A 87 -6.52 11.12 1.95
C THR A 87 -6.56 9.64 2.28
N VAL A 88 -6.43 8.79 1.27
CA VAL A 88 -6.21 7.35 1.48
C VAL A 88 -4.72 7.14 1.58
N ALA A 89 -4.28 6.53 2.68
CA ALA A 89 -2.89 6.22 2.95
C ALA A 89 -2.73 4.74 3.27
N LEU A 90 -1.60 4.18 2.86
CA LEU A 90 -1.28 2.79 2.99
C LEU A 90 0.18 2.60 3.38
N GLU A 91 0.40 1.64 4.26
CA GLU A 91 1.69 1.16 4.70
C GLU A 91 1.83 -0.31 4.31
N TYR A 92 2.98 -0.69 3.78
CA TYR A 92 3.32 -2.09 3.50
C TYR A 92 4.61 -2.47 4.21
N ASP A 93 4.45 -3.29 5.24
CA ASP A 93 5.54 -3.93 5.97
C ASP A 93 5.78 -5.32 5.35
N ALA A 94 6.75 -5.39 4.43
CA ALA A 94 7.15 -6.66 3.85
C ALA A 94 8.03 -7.48 4.81
N GLY A 95 8.54 -6.84 5.87
CA GLY A 95 9.36 -7.45 6.90
C GLY A 95 10.84 -7.51 6.55
N ILE A 96 11.56 -8.35 7.30
CA ILE A 96 12.99 -8.55 7.11
C ILE A 96 13.21 -9.64 6.05
N TYR A 97 14.08 -9.37 5.09
CA TYR A 97 14.63 -10.36 4.18
C TYR A 97 16.14 -10.49 4.37
N THR A 98 16.62 -11.73 4.42
CA THR A 98 18.01 -12.10 4.65
C THR A 98 18.50 -12.95 3.48
N VAL A 99 19.71 -12.68 2.99
CA VAL A 99 20.35 -13.48 1.93
C VAL A 99 21.54 -14.26 2.49
N THR A 100 21.61 -15.54 2.17
CA THR A 100 22.64 -16.49 2.59
C THR A 100 23.42 -17.03 1.38
N ASP A 101 24.19 -18.09 1.56
CA ASP A 101 24.74 -18.89 0.45
C ASP A 101 23.67 -19.66 -0.35
N GLU A 102 22.51 -19.94 0.26
CA GLU A 102 21.42 -20.72 -0.35
C GLU A 102 20.41 -19.84 -1.11
N GLY A 103 20.36 -18.53 -0.83
CA GLY A 103 19.45 -17.60 -1.49
C GLY A 103 18.80 -16.61 -0.53
N TRP A 104 17.64 -16.09 -0.92
CA TRP A 104 16.86 -15.14 -0.14
C TRP A 104 15.82 -15.83 0.75
N HIS A 105 15.69 -15.35 1.98
CA HIS A 105 14.78 -15.88 3.00
C HIS A 105 14.04 -14.74 3.71
N LYS A 106 12.77 -14.97 4.08
CA LYS A 106 11.99 -14.03 4.90
C LYS A 106 12.24 -14.32 6.38
N GLY A 107 12.86 -13.37 7.09
CA GLY A 107 13.19 -13.48 8.50
C GLY A 107 14.48 -12.74 8.89
N PRO A 108 14.72 -12.52 10.19
CA PRO A 108 15.93 -11.89 10.70
C PRO A 108 17.17 -12.77 10.51
N LYS A 109 18.34 -12.14 10.41
CA LYS A 109 19.64 -12.83 10.30
C LYS A 109 19.96 -13.81 11.44
N SER A 110 19.30 -13.70 12.60
CA SER A 110 19.48 -14.61 13.73
C SER A 110 18.99 -16.03 13.43
N ASP A 111 18.12 -16.18 12.43
CA ASP A 111 17.44 -17.42 12.14
C ASP A 111 18.19 -18.25 11.08
N TYR A 112 19.32 -17.73 10.57
CA TYR A 112 20.07 -18.31 9.45
C TYR A 112 21.57 -18.33 9.70
N GLU A 113 22.25 -19.33 9.13
CA GLU A 113 23.70 -19.41 9.07
C GLU A 113 24.22 -18.84 7.74
N ASN A 114 25.53 -18.55 7.67
CA ASN A 114 26.20 -18.07 6.45
C ASN A 114 25.53 -16.83 5.81
N VAL A 115 25.08 -15.90 6.66
CA VAL A 115 24.39 -14.68 6.24
C VAL A 115 25.35 -13.73 5.52
N LYS A 116 24.94 -13.25 4.34
CA LYS A 116 25.64 -12.22 3.58
C LYS A 116 25.12 -10.82 3.90
N SER A 117 23.79 -10.67 3.93
CA SER A 117 23.15 -9.41 4.30
C SER A 117 21.70 -9.63 4.75
N SER A 118 21.13 -8.60 5.36
CA SER A 118 19.75 -8.57 5.82
C SER A 118 19.22 -7.14 5.72
N GLY A 119 17.97 -6.97 5.31
CA GLY A 119 17.33 -5.68 5.15
C GLY A 119 15.86 -5.74 5.59
N TYR A 120 15.37 -4.65 6.16
CA TYR A 120 13.96 -4.46 6.48
C TYR A 120 13.31 -3.62 5.38
N TYR A 121 12.21 -4.12 4.82
CA TYR A 121 11.56 -3.54 3.65
C TYR A 121 10.19 -3.01 4.03
N TYR A 122 10.04 -1.70 3.86
CA TYR A 122 8.83 -0.96 4.21
C TYR A 122 8.51 0.05 3.13
N GLN A 123 7.24 0.14 2.77
CA GLN A 123 6.77 1.09 1.75
C GLN A 123 5.54 1.84 2.22
N TYR A 124 5.34 3.02 1.65
CA TYR A 124 4.22 3.90 1.92
C TYR A 124 3.66 4.44 0.61
N ALA A 125 2.34 4.42 0.48
CA ALA A 125 1.63 5.05 -0.63
C ALA A 125 0.48 5.91 -0.11
N ARG A 126 0.15 6.96 -0.85
CA ARG A 126 -1.05 7.76 -0.57
C ARG A 126 -1.65 8.32 -1.86
N THR A 127 -2.95 8.55 -1.81
CA THR A 127 -3.66 9.36 -2.81
C THR A 127 -4.64 10.31 -2.11
N ILE A 128 -4.99 11.40 -2.78
CA ILE A 128 -5.96 12.39 -2.32
C ILE A 128 -7.11 12.37 -3.30
N ILE A 129 -8.33 12.20 -2.78
CA ILE A 129 -9.55 12.17 -3.57
C ILE A 129 -10.35 13.42 -3.18
N SER A 130 -10.68 14.22 -4.19
CA SER A 130 -11.45 15.44 -3.95
C SER A 130 -12.89 15.09 -3.63
N GLY A 131 -13.47 15.75 -2.65
CA GLY A 131 -14.92 15.91 -2.54
C GLY A 131 -15.32 17.31 -2.93
N HIS A 132 -16.61 17.65 -2.76
CA HIS A 132 -17.03 19.03 -2.94
C HIS A 132 -16.30 19.93 -1.94
N GLY A 133 -15.71 21.03 -2.41
CA GLY A 133 -15.20 22.06 -1.51
C GLY A 133 -16.38 22.68 -0.78
N SER A 134 -16.38 22.68 0.55
CA SER A 134 -17.30 23.55 1.28
C SER A 134 -17.04 24.99 0.79
N LYS A 135 -18.09 25.68 0.33
CA LYS A 135 -18.02 27.09 -0.08
C LYS A 135 -17.64 28.03 1.06
N ASP A 136 -17.39 27.50 2.26
CA ASP A 136 -17.22 28.25 3.50
C ASP A 136 -15.76 28.41 3.93
N LEU A 137 -14.80 28.05 3.10
CA LEU A 137 -13.39 28.42 3.28
C LEU A 137 -13.02 29.56 2.31
N ASN A 138 -13.59 30.73 2.55
CA ASN A 138 -12.99 31.98 2.08
C ASN A 138 -12.01 32.49 3.17
N PRO A 139 -10.79 32.92 2.78
CA PRO A 139 -9.81 33.51 3.70
C PRO A 139 -10.27 34.84 4.31
#